data_AF-A0A6I9P369-F1
#
_entry.id   AF-A0A6I9P369-F1
#
_cell.length_a   1.000
_cell.length_b   1.000
_cell.length_c   1.000
_cell.angle_alpha   90.00
_cell.angle_beta   90.00
_cell.angle_gamma   90.00
#
_symmetry.space_group_name_H-M   'P 1'
#
loop_
_entity.id
_entity.type
_entity.pdbx_description
1 polymer ?
#
loop_
_entity_poly.entity_id
_entity_poly.type
_entity_poly.pdbx_seq_one_letter_code
_entity_poly.pdbx_strand_id
1 'polypeptide(L)'
;MRTHTRGAPTVFFISLLWPLLAVLDVGAAAEVDPSEEIPFMGGNYNGHPMLYFSRGEVEELQYAAGGTHSDMARRIREAGETMLERPELYLPPWSPAEFSARWNELYGNNLGVLSMFCLLYPHRAGALNLAKDYMERMAAQPSWLVKDAPWDEVPLAHSLVGFATAYDFLYEFLNKGQQERFLQVIGNASRLMYEKSYVRGWGFQYLHNHQPTNCVALLTGSLVYMTQGQCLPSGLHMLLFPAG
;
A
#
# COMPACT_ATOMS: atom_id res chain seq x y z
N MET A 1 9.03 -37.73 -28.24
CA MET A 1 10.06 -37.03 -29.04
C MET A 1 9.49 -35.66 -29.40
N ARG A 2 10.05 -34.49 -29.09
CA ARG A 2 11.34 -34.05 -28.54
C ARG A 2 11.08 -32.92 -27.53
N THR A 3 11.78 -32.94 -26.42
CA THR A 3 11.92 -31.83 -25.48
C THR A 3 12.95 -30.84 -26.02
N HIS A 4 12.65 -29.53 -25.99
CA HIS A 4 13.66 -28.49 -26.10
C HIS A 4 13.39 -27.41 -25.05
N THR A 5 14.08 -27.53 -23.93
CA THR A 5 14.36 -26.46 -22.99
C THR A 5 15.41 -25.52 -23.61
N ARG A 6 15.03 -24.28 -23.94
CA ARG A 6 15.98 -23.20 -24.21
C ARG A 6 15.49 -21.96 -23.48
N GLY A 7 16.25 -21.56 -22.46
CA GLY A 7 15.96 -20.38 -21.63
C GLY A 7 16.86 -20.24 -20.40
N ALA A 8 17.70 -21.22 -20.10
CA ALA A 8 18.56 -21.21 -18.92
C ALA A 8 19.94 -20.52 -19.02
N PRO A 9 20.52 -20.07 -20.16
CA PRO A 9 21.87 -19.50 -20.14
C PRO A 9 21.93 -17.96 -20.07
N THR A 10 20.83 -17.21 -20.24
CA THR A 10 20.92 -15.75 -20.40
C THR A 10 20.96 -14.98 -19.07
N VAL A 11 20.31 -15.51 -18.02
CA VAL A 11 20.26 -14.83 -16.70
C VAL A 11 21.63 -14.85 -15.98
N PHE A 12 22.47 -15.86 -16.25
CA PHE A 12 23.81 -15.94 -15.65
C PHE A 12 24.81 -14.92 -16.23
N PHE A 13 24.58 -14.37 -17.42
CA PHE A 13 25.50 -13.42 -18.03
C PHE A 13 25.35 -11.98 -17.52
N ILE A 14 24.16 -11.59 -17.06
CA ILE A 14 23.90 -10.21 -16.60
C ILE A 14 24.48 -9.99 -15.20
N SER A 15 24.43 -10.99 -14.31
CA SER A 15 25.02 -10.94 -12.97
C SER A 15 26.57 -10.90 -12.98
N LEU A 16 27.20 -11.35 -14.07
CA LEU A 16 28.66 -11.34 -14.24
C LEU A 16 29.20 -10.03 -14.84
N LEU A 17 28.33 -9.17 -15.39
CA LEU A 17 28.72 -7.89 -16.00
C LEU A 17 28.47 -6.67 -15.09
N TRP A 18 27.69 -6.83 -14.01
CA TRP A 18 27.52 -5.78 -12.99
C TRP A 18 28.84 -5.30 -12.36
N PRO A 19 29.84 -6.17 -12.08
CA PRO A 19 31.14 -5.70 -11.57
C PRO A 19 31.97 -4.97 -12.64
N LEU A 20 31.69 -5.20 -13.94
CA LEU A 20 32.44 -4.60 -15.05
C LEU A 20 31.89 -3.22 -15.44
N LEU A 21 30.61 -2.95 -15.22
CA LEU A 21 30.01 -1.62 -15.41
C LEU A 21 30.36 -0.66 -14.25
N ALA A 22 30.54 -1.18 -13.03
CA ALA A 22 30.97 -0.39 -11.87
C ALA A 22 32.42 0.14 -12.00
N VAL A 23 33.24 -0.44 -12.88
CA VAL A 23 34.63 0.00 -13.11
C VAL A 23 34.75 1.07 -14.21
N LEU A 24 33.70 1.26 -15.02
CA LEU A 24 33.72 2.24 -16.13
C LEU A 24 33.06 3.58 -15.78
N ASP A 25 32.40 3.69 -14.64
CA ASP A 25 31.82 4.95 -14.15
C ASP A 25 32.68 5.53 -13.01
N VAL A 26 33.85 6.05 -13.38
CA VAL A 26 34.67 6.90 -12.48
C VAL A 26 34.16 8.36 -12.50
N GLY A 27 32.90 8.59 -12.89
CA GLY A 27 32.39 9.94 -13.19
C GLY A 27 31.11 10.36 -12.46
N ALA A 28 30.27 9.42 -12.00
CA ALA A 28 29.00 9.77 -11.36
C ALA A 28 28.67 8.87 -10.18
N ALA A 29 29.59 8.75 -9.22
CA ALA A 29 29.17 8.47 -7.85
C ALA A 29 28.40 9.70 -7.36
N ALA A 30 27.08 9.71 -7.54
CA ALA A 30 26.22 10.54 -6.72
C ALA A 30 26.61 10.24 -5.27
N GLU A 31 26.95 11.28 -4.50
CA GLU A 31 27.18 11.15 -3.07
C GLU A 31 25.91 10.59 -2.44
N VAL A 32 25.88 9.28 -2.22
CA VAL A 32 24.86 8.64 -1.38
C VAL A 32 25.26 8.98 0.04
N ASP A 33 24.49 9.83 0.70
CA ASP A 33 24.67 10.12 2.12
C ASP A 33 24.43 8.82 2.90
N PRO A 34 25.45 8.26 3.57
CA PRO A 34 25.32 7.01 4.34
C PRO A 34 24.37 7.17 5.55
N SER A 35 23.93 8.38 5.89
CA SER A 35 22.91 8.63 6.92
C SER A 35 21.46 8.54 6.41
N GLU A 36 21.25 8.40 5.09
CA GLU A 36 19.94 8.28 4.44
C GLU A 36 19.67 6.87 3.87
N GLU A 37 20.39 5.84 4.34
CA GLU A 37 20.21 4.48 3.82
C GLU A 37 18.86 3.87 4.26
N ILE A 38 17.92 3.73 3.30
CA ILE A 38 16.74 2.87 3.44
C ILE A 38 17.21 1.41 3.25
N PRO A 39 17.24 0.56 4.30
CA PRO A 39 17.78 -0.78 4.19
C PRO A 39 16.94 -1.65 3.26
N PHE A 40 17.58 -2.33 2.31
CA PHE A 40 16.91 -3.30 1.44
C PHE A 40 16.68 -4.62 2.17
N MET A 41 15.43 -4.90 2.53
CA MET A 41 15.06 -6.10 3.30
C MET A 41 15.02 -7.40 2.50
N GLY A 42 15.21 -7.36 1.17
CA GLY A 42 15.36 -8.56 0.34
C GLY A 42 14.19 -9.54 0.35
N GLY A 43 12.98 -9.09 0.69
CA GLY A 43 11.82 -9.98 0.81
C GLY A 43 11.73 -10.75 2.14
N ASN A 44 12.67 -10.54 3.07
CA ASN A 44 12.70 -11.19 4.38
C ASN A 44 11.76 -10.47 5.38
N TYR A 45 10.47 -10.48 5.08
CA TYR A 45 9.46 -9.85 5.92
C TYR A 45 8.99 -10.83 7.01
N ASN A 46 9.22 -10.47 8.28
CA ASN A 46 8.80 -11.28 9.42
C ASN A 46 7.40 -10.89 9.91
N GLY A 47 6.40 -11.10 9.05
CA GLY A 47 5.02 -10.72 9.30
C GLY A 47 4.74 -9.23 9.06
N HIS A 48 3.66 -8.75 9.68
CA HIS A 48 3.17 -7.38 9.55
C HIS A 48 3.42 -6.56 10.83
N PRO A 49 3.61 -5.23 10.73
CA PRO A 49 3.68 -4.43 9.51
C PRO A 49 4.98 -4.69 8.71
N MET A 50 4.95 -4.36 7.42
CA MET A 50 6.09 -4.54 6.51
C MET A 50 6.25 -3.44 5.47
N LEU A 51 5.21 -2.62 5.20
CA LEU A 51 5.23 -1.67 4.07
C LEU A 51 6.25 -0.56 4.25
N TYR A 52 6.37 -0.05 5.47
CA TYR A 52 7.21 1.12 5.78
C TYR A 52 8.17 0.85 6.93
N PHE A 53 7.80 -0.06 7.83
CA PHE A 53 8.55 -0.47 9.00
C PHE A 53 8.12 -1.89 9.36
N SER A 54 9.01 -2.61 10.03
CA SER A 54 8.74 -3.93 10.58
C SER A 54 8.00 -3.85 11.91
N ARG A 55 7.45 -4.99 12.35
CA ARG A 55 6.90 -5.15 13.70
C ARG A 55 7.87 -4.74 14.82
N GLY A 56 9.17 -4.97 14.64
CA GLY A 56 10.18 -4.66 15.66
C GLY A 56 10.40 -3.16 15.86
N GLU A 57 10.06 -2.35 14.87
CA GLU A 57 10.28 -0.89 14.89
C GLU A 57 9.08 -0.11 15.47
N VAL A 58 7.96 -0.78 15.77
CA VAL A 58 6.74 -0.12 16.29
C VAL A 58 6.99 0.55 17.65
N GLU A 59 7.75 -0.10 18.55
CA GLU A 59 8.08 0.48 19.86
C GLU A 59 8.97 1.73 19.72
N GLU A 60 9.88 1.75 18.74
CA GLU A 60 10.71 2.91 18.43
C GLU A 60 9.87 4.07 17.89
N LEU A 61 8.90 3.79 17.01
CA LEU A 61 7.96 4.80 16.51
C LEU A 61 7.11 5.41 17.63
N GLN A 62 6.66 4.59 18.59
CA GLN A 62 5.94 5.06 19.78
C GLN A 62 6.82 5.94 20.67
N TYR A 63 8.08 5.56 20.88
CA TYR A 63 9.04 6.38 21.62
C TYR A 63 9.32 7.71 20.91
N ALA A 64 9.56 7.68 19.60
CA ALA A 64 9.77 8.86 18.77
C ALA A 64 8.56 9.81 18.80
N ALA A 65 7.34 9.27 18.78
CA ALA A 65 6.10 10.04 18.90
C ALA A 65 5.98 10.80 20.23
N GLY A 66 6.58 10.30 21.31
CA GLY A 66 6.67 11.00 22.61
C GLY A 66 7.82 12.00 22.72
N GLY A 67 8.76 11.99 21.77
CA GLY A 67 10.00 12.77 21.83
C GLY A 67 10.25 13.55 20.55
N THR A 68 11.18 13.04 19.73
CA THR A 68 11.73 13.73 18.54
C THR A 68 10.68 14.06 17.48
N HIS A 69 9.58 13.30 17.41
CA HIS A 69 8.51 13.47 16.43
C HIS A 69 7.18 13.93 17.07
N SER A 70 7.24 14.51 18.28
CA SER A 70 6.06 14.90 19.05
C SER A 70 5.10 15.85 18.31
N ASP A 71 5.60 16.78 17.51
CA ASP A 71 4.74 17.68 16.71
C ASP A 71 3.95 16.95 15.63
N MET A 72 4.57 15.99 14.94
CA MET A 72 3.90 15.17 13.93
C MET A 72 2.89 14.22 14.59
N ALA A 73 3.31 13.56 15.67
CA ALA A 73 2.46 12.67 16.44
C ALA A 73 1.24 13.40 17.03
N ARG A 74 1.41 14.65 17.48
CA ARG A 74 0.30 15.50 17.95
C ARG A 74 -0.75 15.71 16.85
N ARG A 75 -0.35 15.97 15.61
CA ARG A 75 -1.30 16.14 14.49
C ARG A 75 -2.05 14.84 14.17
N ILE A 76 -1.35 13.70 14.19
CA ILE A 76 -1.97 12.37 14.01
C ILE A 76 -2.97 12.11 15.15
N ARG A 77 -2.59 12.44 16.38
CA ARG A 77 -3.44 12.34 17.56
C ARG A 77 -4.69 13.21 17.44
N GLU A 78 -4.53 14.49 17.10
CA GLU A 78 -5.66 15.41 16.93
C GLU A 78 -6.66 14.89 15.86
N ALA A 79 -6.16 14.38 14.73
CA ALA A 79 -7.01 13.78 13.71
C ALA A 79 -7.72 12.51 14.20
N GLY A 80 -6.99 11.61 14.88
CA GLY A 80 -7.54 10.37 15.45
C GLY A 80 -8.61 10.63 16.52
N GLU A 81 -8.36 11.57 17.42
CA GLU A 81 -9.33 11.98 18.45
C GLU A 81 -10.56 12.62 17.82
N THR A 82 -10.40 13.49 16.81
CA THR A 82 -11.54 14.11 16.10
C THR A 82 -12.42 13.04 15.44
N MET A 83 -11.83 12.02 14.80
CA MET A 83 -12.58 10.91 14.21
C MET A 83 -13.29 10.05 15.28
N LEU A 84 -12.67 9.89 16.46
CA LEU A 84 -13.27 9.15 17.58
C LEU A 84 -14.41 9.88 18.27
N GLU A 85 -14.33 11.20 18.37
CA GLU A 85 -15.36 12.02 18.99
C GLU A 85 -16.61 12.13 18.11
N ARG A 86 -16.44 12.06 16.79
CA ARG A 86 -17.51 12.29 15.79
C ARG A 86 -17.54 11.20 14.70
N PRO A 87 -17.61 9.90 15.06
CA PRO A 87 -17.48 8.80 14.09
C PRO A 87 -18.51 8.84 12.97
N GLU A 88 -19.70 9.39 13.21
CA GLU A 88 -20.78 9.56 12.23
C GLU A 88 -20.42 10.50 11.07
N LEU A 89 -19.43 11.37 11.25
CA LEU A 89 -18.96 12.31 10.21
C LEU A 89 -17.85 11.73 9.33
N TYR A 90 -17.12 10.73 9.84
CA TYR A 90 -15.88 10.23 9.22
C TYR A 90 -15.96 8.80 8.72
N LEU A 91 -16.84 7.98 9.29
CA LEU A 91 -17.02 6.60 8.86
C LEU A 91 -17.62 6.56 7.44
N PRO A 92 -17.11 5.68 6.56
CA PRO A 92 -17.74 5.48 5.26
C PRO A 92 -19.18 4.98 5.44
N PRO A 93 -20.12 5.41 4.59
CA PRO A 93 -21.49 4.93 4.65
C PRO A 93 -21.53 3.45 4.25
N TRP A 94 -22.44 2.68 4.86
CA TRP A 94 -22.72 1.32 4.44
C TRP A 94 -23.39 1.26 3.06
N SER A 95 -24.20 2.26 2.73
CA SER A 95 -24.92 2.34 1.47
C SER A 95 -23.94 2.57 0.31
N PRO A 96 -23.86 1.66 -0.68
CA PRO A 96 -23.01 1.86 -1.85
C PRO A 96 -23.37 3.09 -2.66
N ALA A 97 -24.66 3.45 -2.66
CA ALA A 97 -25.14 4.65 -3.33
C ALA A 97 -24.59 5.92 -2.67
N GLU A 98 -24.49 5.95 -1.33
CA GLU A 98 -23.90 7.09 -0.61
C GLU A 98 -22.38 7.09 -0.69
N PHE A 99 -21.74 5.92 -0.60
CA PHE A 99 -20.28 5.76 -0.67
C PHE A 99 -19.71 6.31 -1.98
N SER A 100 -20.42 6.06 -3.09
CA SER A 100 -19.99 6.43 -4.45
C SER A 100 -20.62 7.72 -4.98
N ALA A 101 -21.48 8.40 -4.20
CA ALA A 101 -22.23 9.58 -4.65
C ALA A 101 -21.37 10.83 -4.87
N ARG A 102 -20.20 10.91 -4.25
CA ARG A 102 -19.30 12.07 -4.31
C ARG A 102 -17.87 11.59 -4.42
N TRP A 103 -16.96 12.50 -4.77
CA TRP A 103 -15.52 12.24 -4.72
C TRP A 103 -15.13 11.76 -3.31
N ASN A 104 -14.60 10.54 -3.22
CA ASN A 104 -14.54 9.77 -1.98
C ASN A 104 -13.12 9.40 -1.53
N GLU A 105 -12.10 10.10 -2.05
CA GLU A 105 -10.70 9.92 -1.67
C GLU A 105 -10.45 10.02 -0.15
N LEU A 106 -11.28 10.82 0.53
CA LEU A 106 -11.19 11.05 1.97
C LEU A 106 -11.25 9.75 2.78
N TYR A 107 -11.92 8.71 2.27
CA TYR A 107 -12.03 7.45 3.00
C TYR A 107 -10.68 6.74 3.14
N GLY A 108 -9.93 6.64 2.05
CA GLY A 108 -8.58 6.08 2.09
C GLY A 108 -7.60 6.99 2.84
N ASN A 109 -7.67 8.31 2.60
CA ASN A 109 -6.77 9.29 3.21
C ASN A 109 -6.87 9.27 4.75
N ASN A 110 -8.09 9.32 5.28
CA ASN A 110 -8.31 9.34 6.72
C ASN A 110 -7.99 7.98 7.36
N LEU A 111 -8.27 6.87 6.65
CA LEU A 111 -7.97 5.53 7.15
C LEU A 111 -6.46 5.31 7.38
N GLY A 112 -5.59 5.84 6.50
CA GLY A 112 -4.14 5.79 6.70
C GLY A 112 -3.67 6.54 7.96
N VAL A 113 -4.27 7.69 8.25
CA VAL A 113 -3.98 8.44 9.49
C VAL A 113 -4.53 7.71 10.72
N LEU A 114 -5.76 7.17 10.63
CA LEU A 114 -6.40 6.44 11.71
C LEU A 114 -5.66 5.16 12.08
N SER A 115 -5.11 4.43 11.11
CA SER A 115 -4.32 3.22 11.37
C SER A 115 -3.00 3.56 12.06
N MET A 116 -2.31 4.63 11.63
CA MET A 116 -1.09 5.09 12.30
C MET A 116 -1.38 5.58 13.73
N PHE A 117 -2.50 6.27 13.93
CA PHE A 117 -2.98 6.66 15.26
C PHE A 117 -3.17 5.44 16.18
N CYS A 118 -3.78 4.36 15.68
CA CYS A 118 -3.95 3.13 16.46
C CYS A 118 -2.62 2.48 16.83
N LEU A 119 -1.61 2.53 15.95
CA LEU A 119 -0.27 2.00 16.24
C LEU A 119 0.50 2.83 17.27
N LEU A 120 0.44 4.16 17.16
CA LEU A 120 1.16 5.05 18.07
C LEU A 120 0.52 5.11 19.47
N TYR A 121 -0.79 4.89 19.55
CA TYR A 121 -1.55 4.98 20.81
C TYR A 121 -2.39 3.70 21.05
N PRO A 122 -1.76 2.52 21.23
CA PRO A 122 -2.47 1.24 21.29
C PRO A 122 -3.41 1.11 22.49
N HIS A 123 -3.22 1.94 23.53
CA HIS A 123 -4.07 1.98 24.72
C HIS A 123 -5.23 2.97 24.60
N ARG A 124 -5.39 3.68 23.47
CA ARG A 124 -6.52 4.58 23.26
C ARG A 124 -7.80 3.78 23.05
N ALA A 125 -8.64 3.76 24.09
CA ALA A 125 -9.92 3.08 24.06
C ALA A 125 -10.78 3.53 22.87
N GLY A 126 -11.39 2.57 22.17
CA GLY A 126 -12.27 2.82 21.02
C GLY A 126 -11.56 2.99 19.67
N ALA A 127 -10.28 3.42 19.65
CA ALA A 127 -9.52 3.66 18.41
C ALA A 127 -9.51 2.46 17.47
N LEU A 128 -9.10 1.31 17.98
CA LEU A 128 -9.03 0.07 17.19
C LEU A 128 -10.41 -0.41 16.71
N ASN A 129 -11.46 -0.23 17.53
CA ASN A 129 -12.82 -0.59 17.15
C ASN A 129 -13.34 0.30 16.01
N LEU A 130 -13.07 1.60 16.09
CA LEU A 130 -13.39 2.55 15.03
C LEU A 130 -12.67 2.19 13.72
N ALA A 131 -11.36 1.94 13.79
CA ALA A 131 -10.57 1.56 12.62
C ALA A 131 -11.09 0.26 11.96
N LYS A 132 -11.45 -0.74 12.78
CA LYS A 132 -12.07 -1.98 12.28
C LYS A 132 -13.42 -1.71 11.61
N ASP A 133 -14.32 -0.94 12.22
CA ASP A 133 -15.62 -0.60 11.60
C ASP A 133 -15.42 0.18 10.28
N TYR A 134 -14.43 1.09 10.25
CA TYR A 134 -14.03 1.81 9.05
C TYR A 134 -13.66 0.87 7.91
N MET A 135 -12.75 -0.09 8.19
CA MET A 135 -12.32 -1.09 7.22
C MET A 135 -13.49 -1.99 6.80
N GLU A 136 -14.36 -2.42 7.71
CA GLU A 136 -15.53 -3.23 7.37
C GLU A 136 -16.46 -2.52 6.39
N ARG A 137 -16.72 -1.22 6.60
CA ARG A 137 -17.55 -0.41 5.70
C ARG A 137 -16.94 -0.27 4.32
N MET A 138 -15.63 -0.07 4.22
CA MET A 138 -14.94 -0.02 2.93
C MET A 138 -14.94 -1.39 2.24
N ALA A 139 -14.71 -2.47 2.99
CA ALA A 139 -14.68 -3.84 2.47
C ALA A 139 -16.05 -4.34 1.98
N ALA A 140 -17.14 -3.79 2.50
CA ALA A 140 -18.50 -4.12 2.06
C ALA A 140 -18.89 -3.44 0.73
N GLN A 141 -18.09 -2.51 0.22
CA GLN A 141 -18.43 -1.79 -1.00
C GLN A 141 -18.25 -2.67 -2.24
N PRO A 142 -19.23 -2.70 -3.17
CA PRO A 142 -19.10 -3.45 -4.42
C PRO A 142 -18.09 -2.81 -5.38
N SER A 143 -17.80 -1.52 -5.21
CA SER A 143 -16.81 -0.77 -5.98
C SER A 143 -16.35 0.45 -5.17
N TRP A 144 -15.08 0.81 -5.30
CA TRP A 144 -14.53 2.06 -4.76
C TRP A 144 -14.51 3.22 -5.77
N LEU A 145 -14.99 3.00 -6.99
CA LEU A 145 -15.14 4.06 -7.98
C LEU A 145 -16.27 5.02 -7.58
N VAL A 146 -16.12 6.28 -7.99
CA VAL A 146 -17.18 7.29 -7.89
C VAL A 146 -18.16 7.09 -9.05
N LYS A 147 -19.46 7.10 -8.74
CA LYS A 147 -20.52 6.73 -9.70
C LYS A 147 -20.47 7.56 -10.99
N ASP A 148 -20.27 8.87 -10.85
CA ASP A 148 -20.28 9.81 -11.97
C ASP A 148 -18.90 9.99 -12.62
N ALA A 149 -17.88 9.27 -12.14
CA ALA A 149 -16.54 9.22 -12.72
C ALA A 149 -16.04 7.77 -12.89
N PRO A 150 -16.77 6.88 -13.60
CA PRO A 150 -16.43 5.45 -13.67
C PRO A 150 -15.18 5.14 -14.51
N TRP A 151 -14.59 6.17 -15.14
CA TRP A 151 -13.38 6.09 -15.96
C TRP A 151 -12.16 6.69 -15.27
N ASP A 152 -12.32 7.19 -14.04
CA ASP A 152 -11.26 7.77 -13.23
C ASP A 152 -10.96 6.85 -12.06
N GLU A 153 -9.78 6.24 -12.07
CA GLU A 153 -9.34 5.32 -11.04
C GLU A 153 -8.66 6.00 -9.84
N VAL A 154 -8.51 7.33 -9.82
CA VAL A 154 -7.90 8.03 -8.67
C VAL A 154 -8.64 7.77 -7.35
N PRO A 155 -9.99 7.78 -7.26
CA PRO A 155 -10.69 7.46 -6.01
C PRO A 155 -10.47 6.02 -5.55
N LEU A 156 -10.39 5.08 -6.50
CA LEU A 156 -10.00 3.69 -6.25
C LEU A 156 -8.57 3.63 -5.71
N ALA A 157 -7.64 4.42 -6.26
CA ALA A 157 -6.25 4.46 -5.82
C ALA A 157 -6.12 4.94 -4.37
N HIS A 158 -6.80 6.03 -4.00
CA HIS A 158 -6.81 6.53 -2.62
C HIS A 158 -7.40 5.50 -1.66
N SER A 159 -8.52 4.87 -2.03
CA SER A 159 -9.14 3.82 -1.22
C SER A 159 -8.20 2.61 -1.05
N LEU A 160 -7.56 2.15 -2.13
CA LEU A 160 -6.66 1.00 -2.12
C LEU A 160 -5.40 1.26 -1.30
N VAL A 161 -4.71 2.38 -1.50
CA VAL A 161 -3.48 2.66 -0.75
C VAL A 161 -3.79 2.80 0.75
N GLY A 162 -4.82 3.55 1.12
CA GLY A 162 -5.20 3.73 2.53
C GLY A 162 -5.64 2.42 3.19
N PHE A 163 -6.44 1.62 2.49
CA PHE A 163 -6.94 0.35 3.00
C PHE A 163 -5.83 -0.71 3.13
N ALA A 164 -4.94 -0.81 2.14
CA ALA A 164 -3.80 -1.73 2.18
C ALA A 164 -2.78 -1.35 3.27
N THR A 165 -2.51 -0.04 3.46
CA THR A 165 -1.69 0.45 4.57
C THR A 165 -2.32 0.13 5.92
N ALA A 166 -3.63 0.36 6.10
CA ALA A 166 -4.31 0.01 7.34
C ALA A 166 -4.35 -1.51 7.60
N TYR A 167 -4.51 -2.32 6.54
CA TYR A 167 -4.40 -3.77 6.64
C TYR A 167 -3.04 -4.20 7.16
N ASP A 168 -1.95 -3.67 6.58
CA ASP A 168 -0.58 -3.94 7.03
C ASP A 168 -0.36 -3.51 8.48
N PHE A 169 -0.75 -2.28 8.82
CA PHE A 169 -0.53 -1.71 10.15
C PHE A 169 -1.32 -2.44 11.24
N LEU A 170 -2.54 -2.85 10.93
CA LEU A 170 -3.47 -3.41 11.91
C LEU A 170 -3.61 -4.93 11.84
N TYR A 171 -2.84 -5.61 10.98
CA TYR A 171 -2.98 -7.03 10.65
C TYR A 171 -3.11 -7.93 11.89
N GLU A 172 -2.21 -7.77 12.87
CA GLU A 172 -2.16 -8.58 14.10
C GLU A 172 -3.39 -8.37 15.00
N PHE A 173 -4.12 -7.27 14.81
CA PHE A 173 -5.34 -6.96 15.56
C PHE A 173 -6.61 -7.46 14.86
N LEU A 174 -6.54 -7.84 13.59
CA LEU A 174 -7.66 -8.37 12.83
C LEU A 174 -7.92 -9.83 13.19
N ASN A 175 -9.19 -10.25 13.18
CA ASN A 175 -9.50 -11.67 13.28
C ASN A 175 -9.22 -12.38 11.94
N LYS A 176 -9.17 -13.72 11.93
CA LYS A 176 -8.84 -14.49 10.72
C LYS A 176 -9.78 -14.22 9.54
N GLY A 177 -11.09 -14.12 9.79
CA GLY A 177 -12.06 -13.79 8.75
C GLY A 177 -11.85 -12.38 8.16
N GLN A 178 -11.46 -11.41 8.99
CA GLN A 178 -11.09 -10.06 8.54
C GLN A 178 -9.80 -10.08 7.72
N GLN A 179 -8.77 -10.79 8.17
CA GLN A 179 -7.50 -10.94 7.44
C GLN A 179 -7.76 -11.49 6.02
N GLU A 180 -8.49 -12.61 5.92
CA GLU A 180 -8.80 -13.25 4.63
C GLU A 180 -9.66 -12.37 3.72
N ARG A 181 -10.76 -11.82 4.25
CA ARG A 181 -11.69 -10.99 3.47
C ARG A 181 -11.04 -9.69 3.00
N PHE A 182 -10.30 -9.00 3.86
CA PHE A 182 -9.67 -7.74 3.50
C PHE A 182 -8.54 -7.95 2.49
N LEU A 183 -7.79 -9.04 2.59
CA LEU A 183 -6.80 -9.41 1.57
C LEU A 183 -7.47 -9.66 0.20
N GLN A 184 -8.62 -10.33 0.18
CA GLN A 184 -9.39 -10.52 -1.06
C GLN A 184 -9.85 -9.18 -1.67
N VAL A 185 -10.30 -8.24 -0.83
CA VAL A 185 -10.68 -6.89 -1.28
C VAL A 185 -9.49 -6.15 -1.90
N ILE A 186 -8.31 -6.19 -1.24
CA ILE A 186 -7.07 -5.61 -1.76
C ILE A 186 -6.69 -6.24 -3.10
N GLY A 187 -6.74 -7.58 -3.20
CA GLY A 187 -6.45 -8.30 -4.44
C GLY A 187 -7.39 -7.92 -5.60
N ASN A 188 -8.69 -7.82 -5.33
CA ASN A 188 -9.69 -7.44 -6.34
C ASN A 188 -9.49 -6.00 -6.83
N ALA A 189 -9.27 -5.05 -5.93
CA ALA A 189 -9.01 -3.65 -6.27
C ALA A 189 -7.69 -3.49 -7.03
N SER A 190 -6.64 -4.19 -6.62
CA SER A 190 -5.33 -4.19 -7.30
C SER A 190 -5.43 -4.78 -8.70
N ARG A 191 -6.15 -5.90 -8.85
CA ARG A 191 -6.42 -6.51 -10.15
C ARG A 191 -7.15 -5.54 -11.08
N LEU A 192 -8.19 -4.87 -10.59
CA LEU A 192 -8.92 -3.88 -11.38
C LEU A 192 -7.97 -2.75 -11.83
N MET A 193 -7.16 -2.20 -10.93
CA MET A 193 -6.19 -1.16 -11.26
C MET A 193 -5.19 -1.61 -12.33
N TYR A 194 -4.66 -2.83 -12.19
CA TYR A 194 -3.76 -3.44 -13.17
C TYR A 194 -4.43 -3.63 -14.54
N GLU A 195 -5.65 -4.15 -14.59
CA GLU A 195 -6.37 -4.32 -15.87
C GLU A 195 -6.64 -2.96 -16.55
N LYS A 196 -6.90 -1.90 -15.76
CA LYS A 196 -7.11 -0.55 -16.27
C LYS A 196 -5.83 0.13 -16.76
N SER A 197 -4.67 -0.23 -16.24
CA SER A 197 -3.40 0.37 -16.68
C SER A 197 -3.14 0.19 -18.18
N TYR A 198 -3.65 -0.88 -18.78
CA TYR A 198 -3.49 -1.16 -20.22
C TYR A 198 -4.40 -0.33 -21.13
N VAL A 199 -5.45 0.28 -20.58
CA VAL A 199 -6.53 0.89 -21.38
C VAL A 199 -6.88 2.32 -20.94
N ARG A 200 -6.10 2.91 -20.04
CA ARG A 200 -6.32 4.26 -19.50
C ARG A 200 -5.10 5.15 -19.72
N GLY A 201 -5.37 6.45 -19.86
CA GLY A 201 -4.34 7.47 -20.11
C GLY A 201 -3.20 7.41 -19.10
N TRP A 202 -3.48 7.20 -17.82
CA TRP A 202 -2.47 7.12 -16.77
C TRP A 202 -1.45 5.97 -16.96
N GLY A 203 -1.77 4.96 -17.76
CA GLY A 203 -0.83 3.89 -18.12
C GLY A 203 0.27 4.30 -19.10
N PHE A 204 0.10 5.40 -19.84
CA PHE A 204 1.06 5.85 -20.87
C PHE A 204 1.27 7.37 -20.93
N GLN A 205 0.54 8.16 -20.15
CA GLN A 205 0.75 9.61 -19.98
C GLN A 205 1.77 9.84 -18.87
N TYR A 206 3.04 9.68 -19.22
CA TYR A 206 4.14 9.80 -18.27
C TYR A 206 4.17 11.15 -17.56
N LEU A 207 4.47 11.12 -16.26
CA LEU A 207 4.59 12.28 -15.36
C LEU A 207 3.29 13.04 -15.08
N HIS A 208 2.16 12.66 -15.69
CA HIS A 208 0.85 13.17 -15.27
C HIS A 208 0.48 12.59 -13.90
N ASN A 209 -0.07 13.38 -12.98
CA ASN A 209 -0.28 12.99 -11.57
C ASN A 209 -1.11 11.72 -11.37
N HIS A 210 -2.04 11.41 -12.28
CA HIS A 210 -2.81 10.16 -12.20
C HIS A 210 -1.92 8.91 -12.33
N GLN A 211 -0.80 8.99 -13.05
CA GLN A 211 0.12 7.87 -13.21
C GLN A 211 0.75 7.45 -11.87
N PRO A 212 1.54 8.30 -11.17
CA PRO A 212 2.14 7.90 -9.91
C PRO A 212 1.08 7.58 -8.85
N THR A 213 -0.04 8.31 -8.78
CA THR A 213 -1.12 8.01 -7.84
C THR A 213 -1.65 6.57 -8.01
N ASN A 214 -1.98 6.18 -9.25
CA ASN A 214 -2.54 4.85 -9.51
C ASN A 214 -1.48 3.74 -9.42
N CYS A 215 -0.25 4.01 -9.87
CA CYS A 215 0.85 3.06 -9.77
C CYS A 215 1.26 2.78 -8.32
N VAL A 216 1.32 3.79 -7.45
CA VAL A 216 1.63 3.60 -6.03
C VAL A 216 0.55 2.76 -5.35
N ALA A 217 -0.73 3.04 -5.59
CA ALA A 217 -1.81 2.23 -5.02
C ALA A 217 -1.72 0.76 -5.48
N LEU A 218 -1.46 0.51 -6.77
CA LEU A 218 -1.24 -0.84 -7.29
C LEU A 218 -0.02 -1.52 -6.66
N LEU A 219 1.09 -0.79 -6.51
CA LEU A 219 2.30 -1.29 -5.88
C LEU A 219 2.05 -1.68 -4.41
N THR A 220 1.42 -0.82 -3.63
CA THR A 220 1.10 -1.07 -2.21
C THR A 220 0.23 -2.32 -2.06
N GLY A 221 -0.84 -2.44 -2.86
CA GLY A 221 -1.69 -3.62 -2.84
C GLY A 221 -0.94 -4.90 -3.24
N SER A 222 -0.03 -4.80 -4.23
CA SER A 222 0.79 -5.92 -4.69
C SER A 222 1.80 -6.40 -3.66
N LEU A 223 2.42 -5.48 -2.92
CA LEU A 223 3.35 -5.82 -1.85
C LEU A 223 2.66 -6.56 -0.70
N VAL A 224 1.47 -6.09 -0.28
CA VAL A 224 0.65 -6.78 0.74
C VAL A 224 0.25 -8.18 0.27
N TYR A 225 -0.08 -8.34 -1.01
CA TYR A 225 -0.46 -9.64 -1.56
C TYR A 225 0.73 -10.62 -1.62
N MET A 226 1.89 -10.12 -2.06
CA MET A 226 3.13 -10.89 -2.17
C MET A 226 3.57 -11.46 -0.82
N THR A 227 3.48 -10.69 0.26
CA THR A 227 3.93 -11.15 1.60
C THR A 227 3.03 -12.18 2.25
N GLN A 228 1.82 -12.37 1.74
CA GLN A 228 0.91 -13.44 2.15
C GLN A 228 1.17 -14.76 1.41
N GLY A 229 2.26 -14.85 0.64
CA GLY A 229 2.61 -16.02 -0.17
C GLY A 229 1.70 -16.20 -1.40
N GLN A 230 0.93 -15.17 -1.75
CA GLN A 230 0.02 -15.18 -2.88
C GLN A 230 0.64 -14.38 -4.03
N CYS A 231 0.92 -15.04 -5.16
CA CYS A 231 1.27 -14.33 -6.39
C CYS A 231 0.00 -13.77 -7.03
N LEU A 232 0.00 -12.49 -7.41
CA LEU A 232 -0.98 -11.97 -8.35
C LEU A 232 -0.85 -12.72 -9.70
N PRO A 233 -1.92 -12.80 -10.52
CA PRO A 233 -1.85 -13.46 -11.82
C PRO A 233 -0.60 -13.04 -12.61
N SER A 234 0.02 -14.01 -13.29
CA SER A 234 1.36 -14.01 -13.90
C SER A 234 1.75 -12.80 -14.77
N GLY A 235 0.84 -11.87 -15.07
CA GLY A 235 1.14 -10.62 -15.77
C GLY A 235 1.79 -9.53 -14.89
N LEU A 236 1.61 -9.54 -13.56
CA LEU A 236 2.15 -8.49 -12.70
C LEU A 236 3.65 -8.64 -12.38
N HIS A 237 4.20 -9.85 -12.58
CA HIS A 237 5.64 -10.09 -12.54
C HIS A 237 6.40 -9.17 -13.52
N MET A 238 5.77 -8.80 -14.65
CA MET A 238 6.37 -7.94 -15.68
C MET A 238 6.43 -6.45 -15.33
N LEU A 239 5.67 -5.97 -14.33
CA LEU A 239 5.72 -4.55 -13.93
C LEU A 239 6.75 -4.27 -12.83
N LEU A 240 7.03 -5.24 -11.97
CA LEU A 240 8.11 -5.15 -10.96
C LEU A 240 9.46 -5.59 -11.51
N PHE A 241 9.45 -6.50 -12.50
CA PHE A 241 10.62 -6.91 -13.25
C PHE A 241 10.22 -7.04 -14.71
N PRO A 242 10.46 -6.03 -15.57
CA PRO A 242 10.22 -6.20 -17.00
C PRO A 242 10.98 -7.44 -17.47
N ALA A 243 10.23 -8.41 -17.99
CA ALA A 243 10.81 -9.56 -18.67
C ALA A 243 11.51 -9.02 -19.92
N GLY A 244 12.84 -8.92 -19.84
CA GLY A 244 13.74 -8.76 -20.99
C GLY A 244 14.08 -10.10 -21.61
#